data_AF-A0A523S5S5-F1
#
_entry.id   AF-A0A523S5S5-F1
#
_cell.length_a   1.000
_cell.length_b   1.000
_cell.length_c   1.000
_cell.angle_alpha   90.00
_cell.angle_beta   90.00
_cell.angle_gamma   90.00
#
_symmetry.space_group_name_H-M   'P 1'
#
loop_
_entity.id
_entity.type
_entity.pdbx_description
1 polymer ?
#
loop_
_entity_poly.entity_id
_entity_poly.type
_entity_poly.pdbx_seq_one_letter_code
_entity_poly.pdbx_strand_id
1 'polypeptide(L)' 'WCILLCPFIVIVMKREGTAAIKCDLCLVRVKMGKQPACVEACPTGVLSFVKIEEVIKEKKRKFLVDFEKGEKSARGE' A
#
# COMPACT_ATOMS: atom_id res chain seq x y z
N TRP A 1 5.95 -9.81 22.77
CA TRP A 1 6.87 -10.32 21.73
C TRP A 1 6.30 -10.03 20.32
N CYS A 2 6.13 -8.76 19.95
CA CYS A 2 5.55 -8.38 18.64
C CYS A 2 6.59 -8.28 17.52
N ILE A 3 7.83 -7.91 17.84
CA ILE A 3 8.92 -7.70 16.88
C ILE A 3 9.27 -9.00 16.15
N LEU A 4 9.46 -10.09 16.90
CA LEU A 4 9.83 -11.40 16.36
C LEU A 4 8.72 -12.04 15.51
N LEU A 5 7.47 -11.64 15.72
CA LEU A 5 6.32 -12.21 15.01
C LEU A 5 6.01 -11.49 13.69
N CYS A 6 6.58 -10.31 13.46
CA CYS A 6 6.32 -9.58 12.23
C CYS A 6 7.15 -10.18 11.07
N PRO A 7 6.52 -10.78 10.04
CA PRO A 7 7.26 -11.40 8.94
C PRO A 7 8.00 -10.37 8.07
N PHE A 8 7.65 -9.09 8.18
CA PHE A 8 8.23 -8.00 7.40
C PHE A 8 9.29 -7.20 8.16
N ILE A 9 9.53 -7.49 9.45
CA ILE A 9 10.60 -6.87 10.26
C ILE A 9 10.51 -5.32 10.27
N VAL A 10 9.29 -4.78 10.30
CA VAL A 10 9.06 -3.31 10.25
C VAL A 10 8.90 -2.67 11.63
N ILE A 11 8.84 -3.47 12.70
CA ILE A 11 8.67 -2.99 14.06
C ILE A 11 10.06 -2.84 14.71
N VAL A 12 10.37 -1.65 15.18
CA VAL A 12 11.66 -1.32 15.80
C VAL A 12 11.49 -0.94 17.27
N MET A 13 12.46 -1.25 18.12
CA MET A 13 12.47 -0.73 19.49
C MET A 13 12.91 0.74 19.49
N LYS A 14 12.22 1.55 20.30
CA LYS A 14 12.70 2.89 20.64
C LYS A 14 14.06 2.78 21.33
N ARG A 15 14.93 3.78 21.13
CA ARG A 15 16.28 3.81 21.71
C ARG A 15 16.29 3.63 23.23
N GLU A 16 15.29 4.17 23.93
CA GLU A 16 15.19 4.03 25.38
C GLU A 16 14.61 2.68 25.85
N GLY A 17 14.30 1.76 24.92
CA GLY A 17 13.83 0.40 25.24
C GLY A 17 12.39 0.31 25.76
N THR A 18 11.66 1.42 25.86
CA THR A 18 10.35 1.49 26.51
C THR A 18 9.17 1.15 25.60
N ALA A 19 9.33 1.21 24.28
CA ALA A 19 8.25 1.01 23.33
C ALA A 19 8.72 0.43 22.00
N ALA A 20 7.87 -0.39 21.39
CA ALA A 20 7.99 -0.79 20.00
C ALA A 20 7.28 0.22 19.10
N ILE A 21 7.94 0.67 18.04
CA ILE A 21 7.49 1.70 17.12
C ILE A 21 7.38 1.11 15.72
N LYS A 22 6.37 1.54 14.98
CA LYS A 22 6.20 1.27 13.55
C LYS A 22 5.46 2.45 12.91
N CYS A 23 5.37 2.45 11.57
CA CYS A 23 4.49 3.37 10.85
C CYS A 23 3.04 3.28 11.38
N ASP A 24 2.45 4.43 11.65
CA ASP A 24 1.07 4.62 12.12
C ASP A 24 0.13 5.06 10.99
N LEU A 25 0.63 5.09 9.75
CA LEU A 25 -0.06 5.61 8.57
C LEU A 25 -0.47 7.09 8.73
N CYS A 26 0.32 7.87 9.49
CA CYS A 26 0.05 9.29 9.77
C CYS A 26 -1.35 9.51 10.36
N LEU A 27 -1.74 8.72 11.36
CA LEU A 27 -3.12 8.66 11.89
C LEU A 27 -3.70 10.05 12.18
N VAL A 28 -2.91 10.93 12.80
CA VAL A 28 -3.35 12.29 13.15
C VAL A 28 -3.60 13.15 11.91
N ARG A 29 -2.71 13.09 10.90
CA ARG A 29 -2.86 13.85 9.65
C ARG A 29 -4.10 13.40 8.88
N VAL A 30 -4.28 12.09 8.76
CA VAL A 30 -5.42 11.50 8.04
C VAL A 30 -6.73 11.88 8.72
N LYS A 31 -6.80 11.87 10.06
CA LYS A 31 -7.98 12.34 10.81
C LYS A 31 -8.30 13.82 10.55
N MET A 32 -7.30 14.64 10.23
CA MET A 32 -7.47 16.05 9.86
C MET A 32 -7.73 16.25 8.35
N GLY A 33 -7.97 15.17 7.59
CA GLY A 33 -8.20 15.24 6.15
C GLY A 33 -6.95 15.50 5.31
N LYS A 34 -5.76 15.42 5.90
CA LYS A 34 -4.48 15.56 5.18
C LYS A 34 -3.95 14.21 4.71
N GLN A 35 -3.14 14.21 3.66
CA GLN A 35 -2.43 13.02 3.21
C GLN A 35 -1.30 12.63 4.17
N PRO A 36 -0.85 11.36 4.13
CA PRO A 36 0.36 10.94 4.83
C PRO A 36 1.58 11.77 4.39
N ALA A 37 2.45 12.10 5.33
CA ALA A 37 3.57 13.00 5.07
C ALA A 37 4.53 12.46 4.00
N CYS A 38 4.80 11.15 3.96
CA CYS A 38 5.65 10.54 2.95
C CYS A 38 5.05 10.57 1.53
N VAL A 39 3.72 10.52 1.42
CA VAL A 39 2.99 10.60 0.14
C VAL A 39 3.06 12.02 -0.38
N GLU A 40 2.75 12.99 0.47
CA GLU A 40 2.80 14.42 0.13
C GLU A 40 4.21 14.91 -0.21
N ALA A 41 5.24 14.38 0.47
CA ALA A 41 6.63 14.75 0.23
C ALA A 41 7.25 14.08 -1.01
N CYS A 42 6.56 13.13 -1.66
CA CYS A 42 7.13 12.37 -2.78
C CYS A 42 7.27 13.26 -4.03
N PRO A 43 8.49 13.62 -4.46
CA PRO A 43 8.66 14.58 -5.57
C PRO A 43 8.31 13.97 -6.94
N THR A 44 8.43 12.65 -7.07
CA THR A 44 8.17 11.92 -8.31
C THR A 44 6.72 11.44 -8.44
N GLY A 45 5.91 11.56 -7.38
CA GLY A 45 4.52 11.08 -7.39
C GLY A 45 4.36 9.57 -7.47
N VAL A 46 5.38 8.79 -7.09
CA VAL A 46 5.33 7.31 -7.11
C VAL A 46 4.47 6.75 -5.98
N LEU A 47 4.35 7.47 -4.87
CA LEU A 47 3.54 7.08 -3.73
C LEU A 47 2.12 7.64 -3.87
N SER A 48 1.12 6.77 -3.64
CA SER A 48 -0.29 7.14 -3.68
C SER A 48 -1.01 6.64 -2.43
N PHE A 49 -1.90 7.46 -1.87
CA PHE A 49 -2.79 7.08 -0.77
C PHE A 49 -4.22 6.98 -1.30
N VAL A 50 -4.70 5.75 -1.46
CA VAL A 50 -5.99 5.43 -2.10
C VAL A 50 -6.76 4.40 -1.28
N LYS A 51 -8.06 4.26 -1.54
CA LYS A 51 -8.88 3.22 -0.91
C LYS A 51 -8.59 1.86 -1.56
N ILE A 52 -8.64 0.80 -0.75
CA ILE A 52 -8.32 -0.55 -1.22
C ILE A 52 -9.33 -1.03 -2.28
N GLU A 53 -10.59 -0.61 -2.16
CA GLU A 53 -11.67 -0.95 -3.09
C GLU A 53 -11.39 -0.43 -4.51
N GLU A 54 -10.80 0.76 -4.62
CA GLU A 54 -10.42 1.37 -5.91
C GLU A 54 -9.34 0.53 -6.59
N VAL A 55 -8.31 0.12 -5.83
CA VAL A 55 -7.22 -0.72 -6.32
C VAL A 55 -7.73 -2.10 -6.74
N ILE A 56 -8.62 -2.72 -5.95
CA ILE A 56 -9.20 -4.03 -6.26
C ILE A 56 -10.03 -3.94 -7.55
N LYS A 57 -10.88 -2.92 -7.68
CA LYS A 57 -11.72 -2.72 -8.86
C LYS A 57 -10.85 -2.56 -10.11
N GLU A 58 -9.80 -1.75 -10.03
CA GLU A 58 -8.89 -1.54 -11.15
C GLU A 58 -8.14 -2.83 -11.53
N LYS A 59 -7.62 -3.57 -10.54
CA LYS A 59 -6.92 -4.84 -10.78
C LYS A 59 -7.83 -5.90 -11.39
N LYS A 60 -9.07 -6.03 -10.91
CA LYS A 60 -10.07 -6.94 -11.51
C LYS A 60 -10.35 -6.58 -12.96
N ARG A 61 -10.55 -5.29 -13.24
CA ARG A 61 -10.76 -4.81 -14.63
C ARG A 61 -9.57 -5.13 -15.52
N LYS A 62 -8.33 -4.87 -15.06
CA LYS A 62 -7.11 -5.19 -15.82
C LYS A 62 -7.01 -6.70 -16.09
N PHE A 63 -7.23 -7.53 -15.06
CA PHE A 63 -7.23 -8.97 -15.20
C PHE A 63 -8.24 -9.47 -16.24
N LEU A 64 -9.46 -8.94 -16.26
CA LEU A 64 -10.47 -9.30 -17.27
C LEU A 64 -10.02 -8.92 -18.69
N VAL A 65 -9.50 -7.71 -18.87
CA VAL A 65 -8.99 -7.25 -20.19
C VAL A 65 -7.81 -8.11 -20.65
N ASP A 66 -6.89 -8.46 -19.74
CA ASP A 66 -5.73 -9.29 -20.05
C ASP A 66 -6.14 -10.73 -20.37
N PHE A 67 -7.15 -11.26 -19.67
CA PHE A 67 -7.74 -12.57 -19.92
C PHE A 67 -8.40 -12.64 -21.30
N GLU A 68 -9.25 -11.66 -21.65
CA GLU A 68 -9.88 -11.56 -22.96
C GLU A 68 -8.85 -11.45 -24.09
N LYS A 69 -7.77 -10.67 -23.89
CA LYS A 69 -6.65 -10.60 -24.85
C LYS A 69 -5.93 -11.93 -24.99
N GLY A 70 -5.73 -12.65 -23.90
CA GLY A 70 -5.17 -14.01 -23.91
C GLY A 70 -6.04 -14.99 -24.68
N GLU A 71 -7.37 -14.93 -24.51
CA GLU A 71 -8.31 -15.77 -25.28
C GLU A 71 -8.34 -15.41 -26.78
N LYS A 72 -8.28 -14.11 -27.12
CA LYS A 72 -8.19 -13.67 -28.51
C LYS A 72 -6.88 -14.09 -29.18
N SER A 73 -5.76 -13.98 -28.46
CA SER A 73 -4.46 -14.45 -28.93
C SER A 73 -4.42 -15.98 -29.12
N ALA A 74 -5.16 -16.75 -28.33
CA ALA A 74 -5.26 -18.21 -28.49
C ALA A 74 -6.20 -18.65 -29.62
N ARG A 75 -7.16 -17.80 -30.02
CA ARG A 75 -8.10 -18.06 -31.13
C ARG A 75 -7.62 -17.58 -32.49
N GLY A 76 -6.45 -16.95 -32.58
CA GLY A 76 -5.80 -16.61 -33.85
C GLY A 76 -6.55 -15.56 -34.68
N GLU A 77 -7.03 -14.49 -34.03
CA GLU A 77 -7.42 -13.23 -34.68
C GLU A 77 -6.34 -12.16 -34.50
#